data_AF-A0A401G4C7-F1
#
_entry.id   AF-A0A401G4C7-F1
#
_cell.length_a   1.000
_cell.length_b   1.000
_cell.length_c   1.000
_cell.angle_alpha   90.00
_cell.angle_beta   90.00
_cell.angle_gamma   90.00
#
_symmetry.space_group_name_H-M   'P 1'
#
loop_
_entity.id
_entity.type
_entity.pdbx_description
1 polymer ?
#
loop_
_entity_poly.entity_id
_entity_poly.type
_entity_poly.pdbx_seq_one_letter_code
_entity_poly.pdbx_strand_id
1 'polypeptide(L)'
;MRFLGKTVSFIICMFMFFSFSSAFGATLSVEAPTGPVSTFQVNIKVDDSTSILGSAFTVEYDTTALEVTDVTSTFFDTFTNQFAQAGCTDCPGSVTVSGNTYTQPVLDNNVSGTGTRIAAARAVEDSSPGNKTIFTLDFQFNGGTEGQAYPITIKPTVLNNTDAGYSSSGEEIDLLVGYEDSTQSYPVLLSAADYNAGADVSANVENGGAVTSDFTLDIDGNGQALGLSDGMLVIRYLLDFPTYYGDSWIDGAVDTINGTRTTAQDIEDYIAQNINSLDIDGSGQALGLSDGMLTIRYLLDFPTYYNDSWIDGAVDITDGTRITAQDIEDYCLSLMPQ
;
A
#
# COMPACT_ATOMS: atom_id res chain seq x y z
N MET A 1 72.94 -13.41 29.92
CA MET A 1 72.17 -12.52 30.80
C MET A 1 70.99 -11.98 30.00
N ARG A 2 69.75 -12.39 30.37
CA ARG A 2 68.44 -11.74 30.13
C ARG A 2 68.00 -11.47 28.67
N PHE A 3 67.09 -12.25 28.09
CA PHE A 3 65.61 -12.29 28.19
C PHE A 3 64.89 -11.45 27.10
N LEU A 4 64.16 -12.18 26.25
CA LEU A 4 62.85 -11.93 25.60
C LEU A 4 62.53 -10.59 24.90
N GLY A 5 61.96 -10.71 23.70
CA GLY A 5 61.14 -9.69 23.06
C GLY A 5 60.80 -10.01 21.60
N LYS A 6 59.93 -11.01 21.36
CA LYS A 6 59.27 -11.18 20.07
C LYS A 6 58.20 -10.10 19.94
N THR A 7 58.29 -9.25 18.93
CA THR A 7 57.18 -8.41 18.49
C THR A 7 56.84 -8.80 17.06
N VAL A 8 55.79 -9.59 16.91
CA VAL A 8 55.12 -9.83 15.64
C VAL A 8 54.44 -8.51 15.27
N SER A 9 54.94 -7.83 14.23
CA SER A 9 54.32 -6.62 13.72
C SER A 9 53.17 -7.04 12.80
N PHE A 10 51.96 -7.01 13.34
CA PHE A 10 50.71 -7.05 12.59
C PHE A 10 50.54 -5.67 11.94
N ILE A 11 50.89 -5.54 10.66
CA ILE A 11 50.45 -4.39 9.86
C ILE A 11 49.05 -4.72 9.37
N ILE A 12 48.08 -4.16 10.09
CA ILE A 12 46.68 -4.03 9.71
C ILE A 12 46.66 -3.41 8.31
N CYS A 13 46.22 -4.19 7.31
CA CYS A 13 45.77 -3.64 6.03
C CYS A 13 44.51 -2.82 6.33
N MET A 14 44.73 -1.54 6.63
CA MET A 14 43.70 -0.51 6.59
C MET A 14 43.27 -0.39 5.13
N PHE A 15 42.25 -1.17 4.75
CA PHE A 15 41.43 -0.87 3.58
C PHE A 15 40.84 0.52 3.83
N MET A 16 41.53 1.55 3.37
CA MET A 16 40.89 2.79 2.97
C MET A 16 39.93 2.41 1.86
N PHE A 17 38.68 2.12 2.25
CA PHE A 17 37.55 2.43 1.39
C PHE A 17 37.67 3.93 1.12
N PHE A 18 38.27 4.27 -0.02
CA PHE A 18 37.92 5.51 -0.69
C PHE A 18 36.46 5.33 -1.07
N SER A 19 35.55 5.74 -0.17
CA SER A 19 34.23 6.18 -0.57
C SER A 19 34.49 7.36 -1.49
N PHE A 20 34.54 7.08 -2.79
CA PHE A 20 34.27 8.09 -3.78
C PHE A 20 32.82 8.51 -3.52
N SER A 21 32.64 9.52 -2.69
CA SER A 21 31.48 10.40 -2.78
C SER A 21 31.69 11.19 -4.07
N SER A 22 31.42 10.56 -5.20
CA SER A 22 30.86 11.30 -6.31
C SER A 22 29.47 11.69 -5.85
N ALA A 23 29.22 12.99 -5.73
CA ALA A 23 27.88 13.52 -5.58
C ALA A 23 27.07 13.09 -6.81
N PHE A 24 26.42 11.92 -6.71
CA PHE A 24 25.35 11.57 -7.62
C PHE A 24 24.11 12.36 -7.15
N GLY A 25 23.33 12.87 -8.10
CA GLY A 25 22.03 13.48 -7.78
C GLY A 25 21.12 12.48 -7.08
N ALA A 26 20.01 12.97 -6.51
CA ALA A 26 19.04 12.11 -5.83
C ALA A 26 18.60 10.96 -6.74
N THR A 27 18.46 9.76 -6.18
CA THR A 27 18.01 8.56 -6.88
C THR A 27 16.65 8.11 -6.38
N LEU A 28 15.83 7.57 -7.29
CA LEU A 28 14.55 6.97 -6.95
C LEU A 28 14.69 5.46 -6.82
N SER A 29 13.88 4.87 -5.93
CA SER A 29 13.75 3.41 -5.83
C SER A 29 12.31 2.95 -5.62
N VAL A 30 12.01 1.74 -6.09
CA VAL A 30 10.74 1.04 -5.91
C VAL A 30 10.90 -0.04 -4.86
N GLU A 31 10.06 -0.02 -3.84
CA GLU A 31 9.94 -1.06 -2.83
C GLU A 31 8.55 -1.70 -2.94
N ALA A 32 8.51 -2.99 -3.24
CA ALA A 32 7.30 -3.81 -3.33
C ALA A 32 7.41 -5.01 -2.36
N PRO A 33 6.30 -5.64 -1.96
CA PRO A 33 6.37 -6.84 -1.12
C PRO A 33 7.14 -7.97 -1.80
N THR A 34 7.69 -8.85 -0.97
CA THR A 34 8.36 -10.06 -1.44
C THR A 34 7.44 -11.26 -1.26
N GLY A 35 7.46 -12.15 -2.25
CA GLY A 35 6.59 -13.33 -2.28
C GLY A 35 5.19 -13.04 -2.84
N PRO A 36 4.32 -14.07 -2.87
CA PRO A 36 3.03 -13.98 -3.52
C PRO A 36 2.00 -13.19 -2.69
N VAL A 37 1.26 -12.28 -3.33
CA VAL A 37 0.26 -11.37 -2.70
C VAL A 37 -1.01 -11.23 -3.54
N SER A 38 -2.14 -10.77 -2.95
CA SER A 38 -3.43 -10.57 -3.63
C SER A 38 -3.81 -9.08 -3.81
N THR A 39 -3.48 -8.25 -2.83
CA THR A 39 -3.47 -6.77 -2.86
C THR A 39 -2.16 -6.34 -2.21
N PHE A 40 -1.62 -5.18 -2.59
CA PHE A 40 -0.33 -4.76 -2.06
C PHE A 40 -0.05 -3.28 -2.26
N GLN A 41 0.86 -2.76 -1.45
CA GLN A 41 1.39 -1.41 -1.60
C GLN A 41 2.76 -1.41 -2.25
N VAL A 42 3.02 -0.39 -3.06
CA VAL A 42 4.34 -0.09 -3.62
C VAL A 42 4.79 1.27 -3.13
N ASN A 43 5.95 1.31 -2.49
CA ASN A 43 6.55 2.54 -2.00
C ASN A 43 7.58 3.06 -3.01
N ILE A 44 7.41 4.32 -3.42
CA ILE A 44 8.39 5.06 -4.20
C ILE A 44 9.21 5.91 -3.25
N LYS A 45 10.52 5.71 -3.28
CA LYS A 45 11.45 6.34 -2.32
C LYS A 45 12.49 7.15 -3.04
N VAL A 46 13.03 8.13 -2.33
CA VAL A 46 14.23 8.86 -2.73
C VAL A 46 15.32 8.60 -1.68
N ASP A 47 16.57 8.48 -2.10
CA ASP A 47 17.73 8.27 -1.22
C ASP A 47 18.09 9.52 -0.39
N ASP A 48 17.91 10.71 -0.96
CA ASP A 48 18.00 12.00 -0.30
C ASP A 48 16.87 12.92 -0.76
N SER A 49 16.01 13.30 0.18
CA SER A 49 14.86 14.16 -0.10
C SER A 49 15.17 15.65 -0.09
N THR A 50 16.39 16.04 0.28
CA THR A 50 16.78 17.44 0.47
C THR A 50 16.48 18.28 -0.78
N SER A 51 15.93 19.46 -0.55
CA SER A 51 15.63 20.46 -1.58
C SER A 51 14.57 20.09 -2.61
N ILE A 52 13.98 18.88 -2.58
CA ILE A 52 12.94 18.48 -3.54
C ILE A 52 11.70 19.37 -3.36
N LEU A 53 11.23 19.93 -4.49
CA LEU A 53 9.97 20.66 -4.59
C LEU A 53 8.96 20.01 -5.52
N GLY A 54 9.40 19.19 -6.47
CA GLY A 54 8.50 18.56 -7.42
C GLY A 54 9.02 17.23 -7.90
N SER A 55 8.08 16.36 -8.24
CA SER A 55 8.38 15.09 -8.87
C SER A 55 7.38 14.79 -9.98
N ALA A 56 7.85 14.18 -11.06
CA ALA A 56 7.00 13.70 -12.13
C ALA A 56 7.60 12.46 -12.82
N PHE A 57 6.86 11.37 -12.88
CA PHE A 57 7.31 10.13 -13.51
C PHE A 57 6.12 9.25 -13.91
N THR A 58 6.39 8.19 -14.67
CA THR A 58 5.41 7.16 -14.99
C THR A 58 5.79 5.89 -14.24
N VAL A 59 4.85 5.32 -13.50
CA VAL A 59 4.96 3.96 -12.99
C VAL A 59 4.41 3.04 -14.05
N GLU A 60 5.30 2.31 -14.72
CA GLU A 60 4.95 1.31 -15.72
C GLU A 60 4.70 -0.06 -15.07
N TYR A 61 3.64 -0.71 -15.51
CA TYR A 61 3.24 -2.04 -15.07
C TYR A 61 2.36 -2.70 -16.15
N ASP A 62 2.13 -4.01 -16.03
CA ASP A 62 1.19 -4.70 -16.91
C ASP A 62 -0.25 -4.30 -16.56
N THR A 63 -0.81 -3.33 -17.29
CA THR A 63 -2.17 -2.82 -17.08
C THR A 63 -3.28 -3.84 -17.36
N THR A 64 -2.95 -5.04 -17.84
CA THR A 64 -3.90 -6.15 -18.01
C THR A 64 -3.90 -7.12 -16.83
N ALA A 65 -2.91 -7.01 -15.95
CA ALA A 65 -2.78 -7.84 -14.75
C ALA A 65 -2.85 -7.03 -13.46
N LEU A 66 -2.48 -5.74 -13.50
CA LEU A 66 -2.38 -4.87 -12.35
C LEU A 66 -3.17 -3.58 -12.57
N GLU A 67 -3.67 -3.02 -11.49
CA GLU A 67 -4.35 -1.72 -11.45
C GLU A 67 -3.90 -0.97 -10.19
N VAL A 68 -3.59 0.32 -10.34
CA VAL A 68 -3.41 1.24 -9.21
C VAL A 68 -4.78 1.71 -8.76
N THR A 69 -5.13 1.46 -7.49
CA THR A 69 -6.41 1.85 -6.89
C THR A 69 -6.34 3.17 -6.15
N ASP A 70 -5.18 3.49 -5.57
CA ASP A 70 -4.94 4.78 -4.91
C ASP A 70 -3.47 5.21 -5.00
N VAL A 71 -3.24 6.53 -4.94
CA VAL A 71 -1.91 7.14 -4.90
C VAL A 71 -1.86 8.16 -3.77
N THR A 72 -1.14 7.84 -2.70
CA THR A 72 -1.01 8.69 -1.53
C THR A 72 0.42 9.22 -1.35
N SER A 73 0.54 10.36 -0.67
CA SER A 73 1.83 10.93 -0.29
C SER A 73 1.71 11.73 0.99
N THR A 74 2.61 11.50 1.95
CA THR A 74 2.80 12.40 3.10
C THR A 74 3.97 13.36 2.88
N PHE A 75 4.79 13.11 1.86
CA PHE A 75 5.90 13.98 1.48
C PHE A 75 5.43 15.19 0.66
N PHE A 76 4.54 14.96 -0.31
CA PHE A 76 3.84 16.00 -1.07
C PHE A 76 2.47 16.27 -0.44
N ASP A 77 2.45 16.59 0.86
CA ASP A 77 1.28 16.64 1.76
C ASP A 77 0.13 17.56 1.27
N THR A 78 -1.01 17.57 1.94
CA THR A 78 -2.17 18.44 1.67
C THR A 78 -1.81 19.91 1.56
N PHE A 79 -2.56 20.66 0.74
CA PHE A 79 -2.38 22.11 0.62
C PHE A 79 -2.39 22.82 1.98
N THR A 80 -3.31 22.41 2.87
CA THR A 80 -3.43 22.94 4.23
C THR A 80 -2.13 22.78 5.02
N ASN A 81 -1.56 21.58 5.08
CA ASN A 81 -0.34 21.31 5.85
C ASN A 81 0.86 22.04 5.25
N GLN A 82 0.99 22.02 3.92
CA GLN A 82 2.09 22.67 3.23
C GLN A 82 2.07 24.19 3.38
N PHE A 83 0.90 24.81 3.24
CA PHE A 83 0.78 26.26 3.40
C PHE A 83 0.93 26.70 4.87
N ALA A 84 0.50 25.87 5.82
CA ALA A 84 0.80 26.11 7.23
C ALA A 84 2.31 26.10 7.49
N GLN A 85 3.05 25.13 6.92
CA GLN A 85 4.52 25.09 7.01
C GLN A 85 5.18 26.30 6.32
N ALA A 86 4.63 26.78 5.21
CA ALA A 86 5.10 27.98 4.53
C ALA A 86 4.77 29.29 5.27
N GLY A 87 4.06 29.23 6.40
CA GLY A 87 3.62 30.41 7.15
C GLY A 87 2.50 31.20 6.48
N CYS A 88 1.76 30.59 5.54
CA CYS A 88 0.62 31.23 4.91
C CYS A 88 -0.66 31.05 5.74
N THR A 89 -1.28 32.16 6.13
CA THR A 89 -2.47 32.16 7.00
C THR A 89 -3.81 32.24 6.26
N ASP A 90 -3.79 32.62 4.98
CA ASP A 90 -4.99 32.83 4.13
C ASP A 90 -4.89 32.05 2.80
N CYS A 91 -4.19 30.91 2.80
CA CYS A 91 -4.07 30.04 1.63
C CYS A 91 -5.22 29.03 1.58
N PRO A 92 -5.72 28.68 0.38
CA PRO A 92 -6.80 27.71 0.25
C PRO A 92 -6.31 26.29 0.58
N GLY A 93 -7.13 25.50 1.27
CA GLY A 93 -6.87 24.07 1.52
C GLY A 93 -7.25 23.16 0.35
N SER A 94 -7.76 23.71 -0.75
CA SER A 94 -8.12 22.96 -1.97
C SER A 94 -8.09 23.84 -3.21
N VAL A 95 -7.94 23.21 -4.38
CA VAL A 95 -8.01 23.85 -5.70
C VAL A 95 -8.99 23.06 -6.56
N THR A 96 -9.91 23.75 -7.23
CA THR A 96 -10.81 23.12 -8.20
C THR A 96 -10.33 23.40 -9.61
N VAL A 97 -10.02 22.34 -10.37
CA VAL A 97 -9.63 22.42 -11.79
C VAL A 97 -10.61 21.59 -12.60
N SER A 98 -11.26 22.19 -13.59
CA SER A 98 -12.19 21.50 -14.50
C SER A 98 -13.30 20.71 -13.79
N GLY A 99 -13.72 21.16 -12.60
CA GLY A 99 -14.77 20.51 -11.79
C GLY A 99 -14.26 19.48 -10.78
N ASN A 100 -12.99 19.09 -10.85
CA ASN A 100 -12.35 18.22 -9.86
C ASN A 100 -11.74 19.06 -8.74
N THR A 101 -11.99 18.68 -7.49
CA THR A 101 -11.44 19.35 -6.31
C THR A 101 -10.28 18.54 -5.77
N TYR A 102 -9.11 19.17 -5.71
CA TYR A 102 -7.88 18.62 -5.19
C TYR A 102 -7.61 19.25 -3.83
N THR A 103 -7.40 18.44 -2.80
CA THR A 103 -6.97 18.86 -1.46
C THR A 103 -5.46 18.73 -1.26
N GLN A 104 -4.79 18.13 -2.24
CA GLN A 104 -3.38 17.83 -2.24
C GLN A 104 -2.78 18.08 -3.64
N PRO A 105 -1.54 18.58 -3.75
CA PRO A 105 -0.85 18.75 -5.02
C PRO A 105 -0.25 17.43 -5.54
N VAL A 106 -1.05 16.37 -5.56
CA VAL A 106 -0.72 15.08 -6.17
C VAL A 106 -1.71 14.85 -7.30
N LEU A 107 -1.19 14.50 -8.47
CA LEU A 107 -1.96 14.17 -9.66
C LEU A 107 -1.48 12.82 -10.17
N ASP A 108 -2.40 11.89 -10.31
CA ASP A 108 -2.20 10.61 -10.96
C ASP A 108 -3.15 10.50 -12.17
N ASN A 109 -2.64 9.91 -13.26
CA ASN A 109 -3.41 9.71 -14.49
C ASN A 109 -3.02 8.38 -15.13
N ASN A 110 -3.99 7.49 -15.30
CA ASN A 110 -3.79 6.22 -15.98
C ASN A 110 -3.49 6.44 -17.49
N VAL A 111 -2.45 5.74 -17.96
CA VAL A 111 -2.00 5.68 -19.34
C VAL A 111 -2.24 4.28 -19.86
N SER A 112 -3.26 4.15 -20.71
CA SER A 112 -3.67 2.85 -21.26
C SER A 112 -2.50 2.10 -21.89
N GLY A 113 -2.30 0.85 -21.45
CA GLY A 113 -1.24 -0.03 -21.94
C GLY A 113 0.17 0.33 -21.47
N THR A 114 0.32 1.25 -20.51
CA THR A 114 1.63 1.66 -19.99
C THR A 114 1.68 1.64 -18.46
N GLY A 115 0.70 2.24 -17.78
CA GLY A 115 0.67 2.31 -16.31
C GLY A 115 0.05 3.62 -15.83
N THR A 116 0.63 4.25 -14.81
CA THR A 116 0.09 5.49 -14.20
C THR A 116 1.15 6.59 -14.18
N ARG A 117 0.80 7.77 -14.71
CA ARG A 117 1.63 8.99 -14.58
C ARG A 117 1.34 9.65 -13.26
N ILE A 118 2.38 10.00 -12.52
CA ILE A 118 2.27 10.71 -11.25
C ILE A 118 3.06 12.00 -11.35
N ALA A 119 2.46 13.09 -10.88
CA ALA A 119 3.14 14.37 -10.70
C ALA A 119 2.70 14.99 -9.37
N ALA A 120 3.66 15.56 -8.64
CA ALA A 120 3.37 16.25 -7.41
C ALA A 120 4.31 17.43 -7.17
N ALA A 121 3.86 18.34 -6.32
CA ALA A 121 4.65 19.51 -5.94
C ALA A 121 4.50 19.81 -4.44
N ARG A 122 5.48 20.52 -3.89
CA ARG A 122 5.41 21.07 -2.55
C ARG A 122 5.72 22.57 -2.49
N ALA A 123 5.19 23.25 -1.49
CA ALA A 123 5.29 24.70 -1.30
C ALA A 123 6.56 25.12 -0.53
N VAL A 124 7.11 24.20 0.26
CA VAL A 124 8.34 24.39 1.04
C VAL A 124 9.24 23.20 0.75
N GLU A 125 10.52 23.43 0.50
CA GLU A 125 11.48 22.35 0.25
C GLU A 125 11.65 21.42 1.45
N ASP A 126 12.07 20.18 1.21
CA ASP A 126 12.49 19.34 2.32
C ASP A 126 13.87 19.77 2.81
N SER A 127 13.97 20.11 4.10
CA SER A 127 15.26 20.42 4.72
C SER A 127 15.81 19.25 5.54
N SER A 128 15.22 18.05 5.42
CA SER A 128 15.55 16.89 6.26
C SER A 128 16.26 15.82 5.44
N PRO A 129 17.60 15.77 5.48
CA PRO A 129 18.36 14.86 4.64
C PRO A 129 18.04 13.40 4.96
N GLY A 130 18.08 12.57 3.92
CA GLY A 130 17.98 11.12 4.03
C GLY A 130 16.80 10.52 3.26
N ASN A 131 16.75 9.19 3.33
CA ASN A 131 15.83 8.37 2.55
C ASN A 131 14.39 8.57 3.03
N LYS A 132 13.48 8.83 2.09
CA LYS A 132 12.06 8.98 2.37
C LYS A 132 11.21 8.31 1.32
N THR A 133 10.10 7.72 1.75
CA THR A 133 8.97 7.40 0.88
C THR A 133 8.31 8.69 0.44
N ILE A 134 8.25 8.92 -0.86
CA ILE A 134 7.64 10.11 -1.47
C ILE A 134 6.25 9.80 -2.06
N PHE A 135 5.95 8.55 -2.37
CA PHE A 135 4.62 8.06 -2.72
C PHE A 135 4.39 6.64 -2.23
N THR A 136 3.14 6.33 -1.89
CA THR A 136 2.65 4.96 -1.67
C THR A 136 1.51 4.72 -2.65
N LEU A 137 1.63 3.67 -3.45
CA LEU A 137 0.64 3.28 -4.44
C LEU A 137 -0.03 2.00 -3.98
N ASP A 138 -1.35 2.00 -3.89
CA ASP A 138 -2.14 0.80 -3.65
C ASP A 138 -2.41 0.11 -4.98
N PHE A 139 -2.08 -1.17 -5.05
CA PHE A 139 -2.27 -2.01 -6.21
C PHE A 139 -3.21 -3.17 -5.91
N GLN A 140 -3.99 -3.54 -6.92
CA GLN A 140 -4.72 -4.79 -6.98
C GLN A 140 -4.36 -5.57 -8.25
N PHE A 141 -4.52 -6.89 -8.21
CA PHE A 141 -4.50 -7.71 -9.42
C PHE A 141 -5.84 -7.57 -10.16
N ASN A 142 -5.81 -7.07 -11.38
CA ASN A 142 -6.94 -7.02 -12.32
C ASN A 142 -6.81 -8.14 -13.37
N GLY A 143 -6.30 -9.29 -12.95
CA GLY A 143 -5.92 -10.41 -13.79
C GLY A 143 -4.57 -10.99 -13.41
N GLY A 144 -3.83 -11.47 -14.41
CA GLY A 144 -2.54 -12.10 -14.21
C GLY A 144 -2.62 -13.57 -13.82
N THR A 145 -1.61 -14.32 -14.25
CA THR A 145 -1.38 -15.72 -13.89
C THR A 145 -0.72 -15.82 -12.51
N GLU A 146 -1.25 -16.69 -11.66
CA GLU A 146 -0.69 -17.07 -10.35
C GLU A 146 0.78 -17.52 -10.48
N GLY A 147 1.59 -17.12 -9.51
CA GLY A 147 3.02 -17.42 -9.44
C GLY A 147 3.87 -16.71 -10.51
N GLN A 148 3.27 -15.87 -11.36
CA GLN A 148 4.04 -14.99 -12.25
C GLN A 148 4.46 -13.73 -11.50
N ALA A 149 5.69 -13.30 -11.78
CA ALA A 149 6.23 -12.02 -11.35
C ALA A 149 5.85 -10.92 -12.35
N TYR A 150 5.32 -9.81 -11.84
CA TYR A 150 4.96 -8.63 -12.61
C TYR A 150 5.90 -7.48 -12.23
N PRO A 151 6.68 -6.94 -13.18
CA PRO A 151 7.55 -5.81 -12.91
C PRO A 151 6.73 -4.52 -12.77
N ILE A 152 7.11 -3.71 -11.79
CA ILE A 152 6.62 -2.35 -11.55
C ILE A 152 7.85 -1.45 -11.61
N THR A 153 7.88 -0.54 -12.59
CA THR A 153 9.08 0.23 -12.93
C THR A 153 8.78 1.72 -13.00
N ILE A 154 9.59 2.56 -12.37
CA ILE A 154 9.52 4.02 -12.56
C ILE A 154 10.26 4.39 -13.84
N LYS A 155 9.69 5.24 -14.70
CA LYS A 155 10.35 5.82 -15.87
C LYS A 155 10.11 7.32 -16.02
N PRO A 156 11.00 8.07 -16.69
CA PRO A 156 10.71 9.42 -17.13
C PRO A 156 9.38 9.46 -17.90
N THR A 157 8.52 10.43 -17.60
CA THR A 157 7.25 10.59 -18.31
C THR A 157 7.50 11.18 -19.69
N VAL A 158 6.89 10.59 -20.73
CA VAL A 158 6.86 11.17 -22.08
C VAL A 158 5.59 11.97 -22.29
N LEU A 159 5.72 13.28 -22.52
CA LEU A 159 4.61 14.18 -22.83
C LEU A 159 4.62 14.59 -24.30
N ASN A 160 3.43 14.66 -24.91
CA ASN A 160 3.25 15.02 -26.31
C ASN A 160 2.13 16.05 -26.54
N ASN A 161 1.71 16.73 -25.47
CA ASN A 161 0.68 17.74 -25.54
C ASN A 161 1.22 19.04 -26.16
N THR A 162 0.95 19.24 -27.45
CA THR A 162 1.38 20.42 -28.20
C THR A 162 0.76 21.72 -27.69
N ASP A 163 -0.43 21.67 -27.08
CA ASP A 163 -1.07 22.87 -26.51
C ASP A 163 -0.34 23.35 -25.25
N ALA A 164 0.34 22.43 -24.55
CA ALA A 164 1.22 22.74 -23.42
C ALA A 164 2.68 22.98 -23.84
N GLY A 165 2.97 23.00 -25.14
CA GLY A 165 4.31 23.30 -25.69
C GLY A 165 5.21 22.09 -25.90
N TYR A 166 4.75 20.87 -25.64
CA TYR A 166 5.54 19.66 -25.87
C TYR A 166 5.55 19.24 -27.34
N SER A 167 6.62 18.54 -27.74
CA SER A 167 6.71 17.99 -29.09
C SER A 167 5.62 16.94 -29.35
N SER A 168 5.03 16.95 -30.55
CA SER A 168 4.11 15.90 -30.98
C SER A 168 4.76 14.50 -31.07
N SER A 169 6.09 14.45 -31.14
CA SER A 169 6.87 13.20 -31.11
C SER A 169 7.02 12.61 -29.71
N GLY A 170 6.62 13.33 -28.67
CA GLY A 170 6.96 13.01 -27.28
C GLY A 170 8.28 13.67 -26.85
N GLU A 171 8.31 14.10 -25.60
CA GLU A 171 9.47 14.63 -24.88
C GLU A 171 9.48 14.05 -23.47
N GLU A 172 10.63 13.54 -23.05
CA GLU A 172 10.83 13.08 -21.67
C GLU A 172 10.99 14.28 -20.73
N ILE A 173 10.39 14.20 -19.55
CA ILE A 173 10.53 15.22 -18.51
C ILE A 173 11.39 14.71 -17.36
N ASP A 174 12.07 15.65 -16.70
CA ASP A 174 12.89 15.37 -15.53
C ASP A 174 12.04 14.88 -14.34
N LEU A 175 12.63 14.00 -13.52
CA LEU A 175 11.89 13.24 -12.51
C LEU A 175 11.81 13.98 -11.18
N LEU A 176 12.86 14.73 -10.83
CA LEU A 176 12.93 15.50 -9.59
C LEU A 176 13.44 16.90 -9.87
N VAL A 177 12.69 17.89 -9.38
CA VAL A 177 13.06 19.30 -9.39
C VAL A 177 13.13 19.81 -7.97
N GLY A 178 14.11 20.66 -7.71
CA GLY A 178 14.39 21.19 -6.39
C GLY A 178 14.15 22.68 -6.26
N TYR A 179 14.65 23.23 -5.15
CA TYR A 179 14.78 24.66 -4.92
C TYR A 179 16.17 24.97 -4.38
N GLU A 180 16.71 26.10 -4.81
CA GLU A 180 17.89 26.69 -4.21
C GLU A 180 17.62 28.15 -3.83
N ASP A 181 17.51 28.38 -2.52
CA ASP A 181 17.27 29.73 -1.97
C ASP A 181 18.39 30.72 -2.34
N SER A 182 19.64 30.25 -2.37
CA SER A 182 20.78 31.12 -2.68
C SER A 182 20.74 31.74 -4.08
N THR A 183 20.10 31.05 -5.02
CA THR A 183 20.00 31.44 -6.42
C THR A 183 18.56 31.77 -6.85
N GLN A 184 17.58 31.58 -5.96
CA GLN A 184 16.14 31.63 -6.28
C GLN A 184 15.83 30.81 -7.54
N SER A 185 16.37 29.59 -7.62
CA SER A 185 16.27 28.74 -8.81
C SER A 185 15.65 27.38 -8.51
N TYR A 186 15.23 26.69 -9.57
CA TYR A 186 14.62 25.36 -9.50
C TYR A 186 15.52 24.37 -10.23
N PRO A 187 16.59 23.86 -9.59
CA PRO A 187 17.50 22.94 -10.23
C PRO A 187 16.83 21.58 -10.52
N VAL A 188 17.34 20.89 -11.54
CA VAL A 188 17.01 19.49 -11.79
C VAL A 188 17.86 18.64 -10.84
N LEU A 189 17.21 17.85 -9.99
CA LEU A 189 17.86 16.97 -9.01
C LEU A 189 18.03 15.54 -9.56
N LEU A 190 17.12 15.11 -10.43
CA LEU A 190 17.21 13.88 -11.21
C LEU A 190 16.62 14.12 -12.61
N SER A 191 17.51 14.18 -13.61
CA SER A 191 17.10 14.41 -15.00
C SER A 191 16.62 13.11 -15.66
N ALA A 192 15.85 13.23 -16.74
CA ALA A 192 15.50 12.07 -17.57
C ALA A 192 16.74 11.38 -18.16
N ALA A 193 17.80 12.14 -18.46
CA ALA A 193 19.05 11.62 -19.02
C ALA A 193 19.92 10.90 -17.98
N ASP A 194 19.85 11.33 -16.72
CA ASP A 194 20.61 10.74 -15.60
C ASP A 194 19.83 9.62 -14.89
N TYR A 195 18.53 9.48 -15.20
CA TYR A 195 17.74 8.33 -14.77
C TYR A 195 18.42 7.02 -15.21
N ASN A 196 18.69 6.15 -14.24
CA ASN A 196 19.27 4.85 -14.47
C ASN A 196 18.18 3.78 -14.33
N ALA A 197 17.92 3.03 -15.41
CA ALA A 197 17.02 1.87 -15.44
C ALA A 197 17.59 0.65 -14.68
N GLY A 198 18.25 0.89 -13.55
CA GLY A 198 18.87 -0.12 -12.70
C GLY A 198 17.86 -0.91 -11.88
N ALA A 199 18.36 -1.85 -11.07
CA ALA A 199 17.52 -2.70 -10.23
C ALA A 199 16.70 -1.90 -9.20
N ASP A 200 17.20 -0.75 -8.74
CA ASP A 200 16.54 0.00 -7.67
C ASP A 200 15.23 0.66 -8.13
N VAL A 201 15.08 1.00 -9.42
CA VAL A 201 13.87 1.65 -9.98
C VAL A 201 12.81 0.67 -10.49
N SER A 202 13.00 -0.63 -10.23
CA SER A 202 12.05 -1.67 -10.60
C SER A 202 11.95 -2.73 -9.51
N ALA A 203 10.73 -3.05 -9.09
CA ALA A 203 10.47 -4.20 -8.23
C ALA A 203 9.56 -5.19 -8.96
N ASN A 204 9.64 -6.47 -8.60
CA ASN A 204 8.69 -7.48 -9.06
C ASN A 204 7.73 -7.80 -7.94
N VAL A 205 6.45 -7.91 -8.26
CA VAL A 205 5.43 -8.48 -7.39
C VAL A 205 5.00 -9.83 -7.93
N GLU A 206 4.92 -10.85 -7.09
CA GLU A 206 4.40 -12.16 -7.50
C GLU A 206 2.90 -12.23 -7.23
N ASN A 207 2.13 -12.62 -8.23
CA ASN A 207 0.70 -12.85 -8.04
C ASN A 207 0.49 -14.10 -7.18
N GLY A 208 -0.07 -13.94 -5.99
CA GLY A 208 -0.46 -15.03 -5.09
C GLY A 208 -1.66 -15.85 -5.57
N GLY A 209 -2.20 -15.49 -6.74
CA GLY A 209 -3.54 -15.86 -7.14
C GLY A 209 -4.54 -14.94 -6.45
N ALA A 210 -5.72 -14.79 -7.04
CA ALA A 210 -6.87 -14.49 -6.20
C ALA A 210 -6.91 -15.63 -5.17
N VAL A 211 -6.84 -15.31 -3.89
CA VAL A 211 -7.36 -16.24 -2.88
C VAL A 211 -8.86 -16.27 -3.12
N THR A 212 -9.31 -16.99 -4.16
CA THR A 212 -10.66 -17.50 -4.20
C THR A 212 -10.67 -18.61 -3.17
N SER A 213 -10.69 -18.21 -1.92
CA SER A 213 -11.28 -19.02 -0.89
C SER A 213 -12.66 -19.40 -1.45
N ASP A 214 -12.94 -20.69 -1.64
CA ASP A 214 -14.31 -21.17 -1.92
C ASP A 214 -15.30 -20.65 -0.86
N PHE A 215 -14.77 -20.16 0.25
CA PHE A 215 -15.44 -19.44 1.31
C PHE A 215 -15.43 -17.92 1.12
N THR A 216 -16.61 -17.34 1.24
CA THR A 216 -16.84 -15.92 1.44
C THR A 216 -17.43 -15.67 2.83
N LEU A 217 -17.27 -14.45 3.35
CA LEU A 217 -17.95 -13.94 4.54
C LEU A 217 -19.46 -13.77 4.36
N ASP A 218 -20.03 -14.09 3.19
CA ASP A 218 -21.47 -14.27 2.99
C ASP A 218 -21.91 -15.65 3.55
N ILE A 219 -22.21 -15.69 4.85
CA ILE A 219 -22.49 -16.88 5.67
C ILE A 219 -23.93 -17.38 5.53
N ASP A 220 -24.88 -16.55 5.09
CA ASP A 220 -26.25 -16.96 4.74
C ASP A 220 -26.51 -17.11 3.22
N GLY A 221 -25.58 -16.61 2.40
CA GLY A 221 -25.45 -16.95 0.99
C GLY A 221 -26.39 -16.12 0.14
N ASN A 222 -26.66 -14.89 0.56
CA ASN A 222 -27.58 -13.95 -0.07
C ASN A 222 -26.88 -13.02 -1.09
N GLY A 223 -25.56 -13.13 -1.26
CA GLY A 223 -24.73 -12.30 -2.13
C GLY A 223 -24.17 -11.05 -1.43
N GLN A 224 -24.38 -10.88 -0.13
CA GLN A 224 -23.91 -9.75 0.66
C GLN A 224 -23.30 -10.25 1.97
N ALA A 225 -22.15 -9.71 2.36
CA ALA A 225 -21.58 -9.91 3.69
C ALA A 225 -21.83 -8.67 4.55
N LEU A 226 -22.67 -8.79 5.57
CA LEU A 226 -23.09 -7.66 6.43
C LEU A 226 -22.80 -7.92 7.91
N GLY A 227 -22.38 -6.90 8.65
CA GLY A 227 -21.95 -7.06 10.05
C GLY A 227 -23.04 -7.56 10.99
N LEU A 228 -24.29 -7.09 10.81
CA LEU A 228 -25.43 -7.54 11.62
C LEU A 228 -26.11 -8.82 11.10
N SER A 229 -25.59 -9.40 10.01
CA SER A 229 -26.03 -10.68 9.45
C SER A 229 -24.89 -11.68 9.64
N ASP A 230 -23.99 -11.76 8.66
CA ASP A 230 -22.90 -12.71 8.59
C ASP A 230 -21.84 -12.52 9.69
N GLY A 231 -21.46 -11.27 9.97
CA GLY A 231 -20.51 -10.98 11.05
C GLY A 231 -21.04 -11.46 12.41
N MET A 232 -22.36 -11.37 12.60
CA MET A 232 -23.03 -11.88 13.80
C MET A 232 -23.08 -13.41 13.81
N LEU A 233 -23.25 -14.08 12.67
CA LEU A 233 -23.19 -15.55 12.58
C LEU A 233 -21.77 -16.05 12.90
N VAL A 234 -20.72 -15.43 12.34
CA VAL A 234 -19.31 -15.79 12.60
C VAL A 234 -19.00 -15.69 14.09
N ILE A 235 -19.24 -14.53 14.72
CA ILE A 235 -18.87 -14.35 16.13
C ILE A 235 -19.68 -15.27 17.06
N ARG A 236 -20.96 -15.53 16.77
CA ARG A 236 -21.79 -16.48 17.55
C ARG A 236 -21.26 -17.90 17.44
N TYR A 237 -20.90 -18.34 16.23
CA TYR A 237 -20.33 -19.65 16.00
C TYR A 237 -19.01 -19.84 16.76
N LEU A 238 -18.08 -18.87 16.64
CA LEU A 238 -16.78 -18.93 17.30
C LEU A 238 -16.85 -18.78 18.83
N LEU A 239 -17.98 -18.29 19.37
CA LEU A 239 -18.32 -18.31 20.80
C LEU A 239 -19.07 -19.58 21.24
N ASP A 240 -19.15 -20.59 20.37
CA ASP A 240 -19.77 -21.91 20.62
C ASP A 240 -21.29 -21.85 20.89
N PHE A 241 -21.99 -20.84 20.34
CA PHE A 241 -23.43 -20.71 20.50
C PHE A 241 -24.25 -21.89 19.94
N PRO A 242 -23.88 -22.53 18.80
CA PRO A 242 -24.57 -23.72 18.31
C PRO A 242 -24.76 -24.80 19.39
N THR A 243 -23.75 -25.02 20.23
CA THR A 243 -23.76 -26.00 21.31
C THR A 243 -24.78 -25.66 22.42
N TYR A 244 -24.99 -24.38 22.71
CA TYR A 244 -25.78 -23.94 23.87
C TYR A 244 -27.21 -23.51 23.55
N TYR A 245 -27.49 -23.12 22.31
CA TYR A 245 -28.76 -22.47 21.95
C TYR A 245 -29.60 -23.25 20.93
N GLY A 246 -29.09 -24.37 20.39
CA GLY A 246 -29.74 -25.07 19.26
C GLY A 246 -30.05 -24.10 18.11
N ASP A 247 -31.04 -24.38 17.29
CA ASP A 247 -31.34 -23.57 16.09
C ASP A 247 -31.61 -22.07 16.36
N SER A 248 -31.90 -21.65 17.59
CA SER A 248 -32.13 -20.24 17.91
C SER A 248 -30.87 -19.36 17.82
N TRP A 249 -29.68 -19.95 17.70
CA TRP A 249 -28.43 -19.20 17.59
C TRP A 249 -28.36 -18.38 16.29
N ILE A 250 -29.11 -18.74 15.24
CA ILE A 250 -29.17 -18.01 13.97
C ILE A 250 -30.25 -16.92 13.93
N ASP A 251 -31.08 -16.81 14.98
CA ASP A 251 -32.21 -15.89 14.99
C ASP A 251 -31.77 -14.43 14.79
N GLY A 252 -32.45 -13.76 13.85
CA GLY A 252 -32.23 -12.36 13.51
C GLY A 252 -30.94 -12.04 12.74
N ALA A 253 -30.20 -13.06 12.29
CA ALA A 253 -28.93 -12.92 11.58
C ALA A 253 -28.92 -13.52 10.17
N VAL A 254 -30.05 -14.08 9.70
CA VAL A 254 -30.16 -14.81 8.43
C VAL A 254 -31.22 -14.15 7.55
N ASP A 255 -30.86 -13.84 6.30
CA ASP A 255 -31.82 -13.49 5.26
C ASP A 255 -32.57 -14.73 4.78
N THR A 256 -33.70 -15.02 5.42
CA THR A 256 -34.58 -16.14 5.06
C THR A 256 -35.28 -16.01 3.70
N ILE A 257 -35.18 -14.85 3.04
CA ILE A 257 -35.83 -14.58 1.75
C ILE A 257 -34.85 -14.81 0.59
N ASN A 258 -33.64 -14.27 0.70
CA ASN A 258 -32.64 -14.30 -0.38
C ASN A 258 -31.45 -15.26 -0.10
N GLY A 259 -31.26 -15.69 1.14
CA GLY A 259 -30.18 -16.59 1.53
C GLY A 259 -30.33 -17.98 0.92
N THR A 260 -29.19 -18.58 0.55
CA THR A 260 -29.13 -19.97 0.08
C THR A 260 -28.88 -20.96 1.23
N ARG A 261 -28.41 -20.48 2.39
CA ARG A 261 -28.21 -21.25 3.63
C ARG A 261 -29.06 -20.62 4.74
N THR A 262 -30.26 -21.16 4.93
CA THR A 262 -31.25 -20.56 5.85
C THR A 262 -31.52 -21.40 7.10
N THR A 263 -30.80 -22.50 7.30
CA THR A 263 -30.94 -23.37 8.48
C THR A 263 -29.68 -23.34 9.33
N ALA A 264 -29.82 -23.59 10.65
CA ALA A 264 -28.69 -23.65 11.56
C ALA A 264 -27.65 -24.69 11.11
N GLN A 265 -28.11 -25.85 10.64
CA GLN A 265 -27.24 -26.90 10.12
C GLN A 265 -26.47 -26.46 8.86
N ASP A 266 -27.12 -25.83 7.88
CA ASP A 266 -26.45 -25.40 6.63
C ASP A 266 -25.36 -24.36 6.93
N ILE A 267 -25.62 -23.47 7.89
CA ILE A 267 -24.69 -22.43 8.33
C ILE A 267 -23.52 -23.06 9.11
N GLU A 268 -23.80 -23.97 10.05
CA GLU A 268 -22.78 -24.70 10.78
C GLU A 268 -21.87 -25.48 9.84
N ASP A 269 -22.43 -26.19 8.87
CA ASP A 269 -21.68 -26.96 7.89
C ASP A 269 -20.78 -26.06 7.04
N TYR A 270 -21.29 -24.89 6.62
CA TYR A 270 -20.52 -23.93 5.83
C TYR A 270 -19.36 -23.33 6.64
N ILE A 271 -19.59 -22.93 7.88
CA ILE A 271 -18.54 -22.38 8.75
C ILE A 271 -17.51 -23.47 9.10
N ALA A 272 -17.96 -24.66 9.50
CA ALA A 272 -17.08 -25.75 9.93
C ALA A 272 -16.14 -26.22 8.81
N GLN A 273 -16.62 -26.28 7.56
CA GLN A 273 -15.79 -26.61 6.39
C GLN A 273 -14.69 -25.59 6.12
N ASN A 274 -14.89 -24.34 6.56
CA ASN A 274 -14.05 -23.21 6.24
C ASN A 274 -13.46 -22.52 7.48
N ILE A 275 -13.40 -23.24 8.60
CA ILE A 275 -13.00 -22.67 9.90
C ILE A 275 -11.58 -22.06 9.87
N ASN A 276 -10.69 -22.58 9.03
CA ASN A 276 -9.34 -22.05 8.87
C ASN A 276 -9.33 -20.70 8.14
N SER A 277 -10.32 -20.44 7.27
CA SER A 277 -10.44 -19.14 6.59
C SER A 277 -10.89 -18.05 7.57
N LEU A 278 -11.53 -18.42 8.68
CA LEU A 278 -11.91 -17.52 9.77
C LEU A 278 -10.80 -17.22 10.77
N ASP A 279 -9.57 -17.71 10.56
CA ASP A 279 -8.38 -17.23 11.28
C ASP A 279 -7.93 -15.92 10.61
N ILE A 280 -8.53 -14.80 11.02
CA ILE A 280 -8.35 -13.47 10.44
C ILE A 280 -6.98 -12.89 10.78
N ASP A 281 -6.48 -13.06 12.01
CA ASP A 281 -5.15 -12.59 12.39
C ASP A 281 -4.01 -13.57 12.06
N GLY A 282 -4.37 -14.78 11.61
CA GLY A 282 -3.40 -15.78 11.16
C GLY A 282 -2.58 -16.36 12.31
N SER A 283 -3.17 -16.45 13.51
CA SER A 283 -2.58 -17.03 14.71
C SER A 283 -2.58 -18.57 14.73
N GLY A 284 -3.27 -19.19 13.76
CA GLY A 284 -3.51 -20.63 13.69
C GLY A 284 -4.76 -21.07 14.46
N GLN A 285 -5.55 -20.14 15.00
CA GLN A 285 -6.80 -20.44 15.72
C GLN A 285 -7.87 -19.39 15.39
N ALA A 286 -9.04 -19.84 14.93
CA ALA A 286 -10.22 -18.97 14.82
C ALA A 286 -10.91 -18.84 16.18
N LEU A 287 -10.83 -17.67 16.82
CA LEU A 287 -11.38 -17.40 18.16
C LEU A 287 -12.43 -16.29 18.14
N GLY A 288 -13.50 -16.45 18.93
CA GLY A 288 -14.64 -15.51 18.89
C GLY A 288 -14.30 -14.07 19.33
N LEU A 289 -13.37 -13.91 20.28
CA LEU A 289 -12.95 -12.58 20.75
C LEU A 289 -11.72 -12.01 20.01
N SER A 290 -11.10 -12.80 19.12
CA SER A 290 -10.13 -12.32 18.14
C SER A 290 -10.83 -12.20 16.78
N ASP A 291 -10.83 -13.26 15.99
CA ASP A 291 -11.24 -13.27 14.60
C ASP A 291 -12.73 -12.99 14.39
N GLY A 292 -13.57 -13.47 15.30
CA GLY A 292 -15.00 -13.13 15.28
C GLY A 292 -15.23 -11.64 15.51
N MET A 293 -14.41 -11.02 16.36
CA MET A 293 -14.44 -9.58 16.63
C MET A 293 -13.87 -8.79 15.44
N LEU A 294 -12.78 -9.24 14.83
CA LEU A 294 -12.21 -8.61 13.63
C LEU A 294 -13.20 -8.66 12.46
N THR A 295 -13.82 -9.82 12.22
CA THR A 295 -14.82 -10.04 11.17
C THR A 295 -16.01 -9.09 11.32
N ILE A 296 -16.64 -9.04 12.50
CA ILE A 296 -17.82 -8.19 12.70
C ILE A 296 -17.47 -6.69 12.64
N ARG A 297 -16.30 -6.27 13.12
CA ARG A 297 -15.85 -4.87 13.02
C ARG A 297 -15.61 -4.47 11.57
N TYR A 298 -14.94 -5.32 10.80
CA TYR A 298 -14.73 -5.11 9.37
C TYR A 298 -16.05 -4.96 8.61
N LEU A 299 -16.99 -5.90 8.80
CA LEU A 299 -18.30 -5.87 8.14
C LEU A 299 -19.26 -4.77 8.64
N LEU A 300 -18.92 -4.10 9.75
CA LEU A 300 -19.57 -2.88 10.23
C LEU A 300 -18.86 -1.61 9.72
N ASP A 301 -17.92 -1.74 8.78
CA ASP A 301 -17.20 -0.65 8.13
C ASP A 301 -16.31 0.14 9.11
N PHE A 302 -15.83 -0.49 10.20
CA PHE A 302 -14.98 0.18 11.18
C PHE A 302 -13.63 0.68 10.62
N PRO A 303 -12.95 -0.02 9.68
CA PRO A 303 -11.75 0.51 9.02
C PRO A 303 -11.89 1.96 8.57
N THR A 304 -13.04 2.30 7.97
CA THR A 304 -13.35 3.64 7.45
C THR A 304 -13.44 4.72 8.53
N TYR A 305 -13.82 4.38 9.77
CA TYR A 305 -14.12 5.37 10.82
C TYR A 305 -13.07 5.46 11.93
N TYR A 306 -12.21 4.45 12.08
CA TYR A 306 -11.39 4.30 13.29
C TYR A 306 -9.88 4.22 13.04
N ASN A 307 -9.42 4.42 11.79
CA ASN A 307 -8.02 4.17 11.39
C ASN A 307 -7.57 2.80 11.94
N ASP A 308 -6.28 2.60 12.20
CA ASP A 308 -5.74 1.34 12.73
C ASP A 308 -6.28 0.92 14.11
N SER A 309 -6.97 1.78 14.86
CA SER A 309 -7.45 1.42 16.21
C SER A 309 -8.61 0.40 16.20
N TRP A 310 -9.19 0.13 15.03
CA TRP A 310 -10.30 -0.83 14.92
C TRP A 310 -9.87 -2.26 15.26
N ILE A 311 -8.58 -2.61 15.12
CA ILE A 311 -8.04 -3.93 15.43
C ILE A 311 -7.65 -4.10 16.91
N ASP A 312 -7.68 -3.03 17.70
CA ASP A 312 -7.21 -3.03 19.08
C ASP A 312 -7.95 -4.07 19.95
N GLY A 313 -7.15 -4.85 20.68
CA GLY A 313 -7.61 -5.86 21.64
C GLY A 313 -8.28 -7.09 21.03
N ALA A 314 -8.30 -7.21 19.69
CA ALA A 314 -8.77 -8.41 19.01
C ALA A 314 -7.58 -9.25 18.50
N VAL A 315 -6.57 -8.62 17.90
CA VAL A 315 -5.40 -9.30 17.30
C VAL A 315 -4.53 -10.03 18.34
N ASP A 316 -4.17 -11.28 18.05
CA ASP A 316 -3.10 -11.99 18.74
C ASP A 316 -1.73 -11.48 18.27
N ILE A 317 -1.18 -10.54 19.03
CA ILE A 317 0.14 -9.95 18.75
C ILE A 317 1.32 -10.91 18.97
N THR A 318 1.11 -12.08 19.57
CA THR A 318 2.17 -13.03 19.91
C THR A 318 2.34 -14.06 18.81
N ASP A 319 1.23 -14.67 18.38
CA ASP A 319 1.22 -15.79 17.45
C ASP A 319 0.64 -15.41 16.08
N GLY A 320 -0.03 -14.25 15.95
CA GLY A 320 -0.60 -13.76 14.70
C GLY A 320 0.43 -13.45 13.62
N THR A 321 0.09 -13.77 12.37
CA THR A 321 0.90 -13.46 11.18
C THR A 321 0.40 -12.21 10.44
N ARG A 322 -0.85 -11.80 10.68
CA ARG A 322 -1.47 -10.55 10.21
C ARG A 322 -1.77 -9.68 11.43
N ILE A 323 -0.83 -8.77 11.75
CA ILE A 323 -0.87 -7.98 12.99
C ILE A 323 -1.10 -6.49 12.78
N THR A 324 -1.16 -6.05 11.52
CA THR A 324 -1.46 -4.66 11.16
C THR A 324 -2.89 -4.53 10.67
N ALA A 325 -3.48 -3.33 10.78
CA ALA A 325 -4.82 -3.07 10.26
C ALA A 325 -4.89 -3.36 8.75
N GLN A 326 -3.86 -2.94 8.01
CA GLN A 326 -3.73 -3.20 6.58
C GLN A 326 -3.74 -4.69 6.25
N ASP A 327 -2.89 -5.51 6.88
CA ASP A 327 -2.83 -6.96 6.60
C ASP A 327 -4.16 -7.66 6.86
N ILE A 328 -4.89 -7.20 7.88
CA ILE A 328 -6.19 -7.74 8.24
C ILE A 328 -7.27 -7.30 7.24
N GLU A 329 -7.26 -6.03 6.83
CA GLU A 329 -8.18 -5.50 5.82
C GLU A 329 -8.01 -6.21 4.49
N ASP A 330 -6.76 -6.41 4.04
CA ASP A 330 -6.43 -7.15 2.82
C ASP A 330 -6.96 -8.59 2.88
N TYR A 331 -6.80 -9.26 4.03
CA TYR A 331 -7.31 -10.61 4.21
C TYR A 331 -8.85 -10.65 4.23
N CYS A 332 -9.50 -9.78 4.99
CA CYS A 332 -10.97 -9.70 5.03
C CYS A 332 -11.56 -9.36 3.64
N LEU A 333 -10.92 -8.47 2.89
CA LEU A 333 -11.33 -8.11 1.54
C LEU A 333 -11.28 -9.32 0.60
N SER A 334 -10.25 -10.18 0.74
CA SER A 334 -10.15 -11.43 -0.03
C SER A 334 -11.29 -12.42 0.23
N LEU A 335 -12.01 -12.27 1.36
CA LEU A 335 -13.14 -13.10 1.74
C LEU A 335 -14.50 -12.48 1.38
N MET A 336 -14.54 -11.30 0.75
CA MET A 336 -15.80 -10.66 0.38
C MET A 336 -16.46 -11.37 -0.82
N PRO A 337 -17.81 -11.49 -0.85
CA PRO A 337 -18.51 -12.02 -2.01
C PRO A 337 -18.28 -11.14 -3.25
N GLN A 338 -18.14 -11.78 -4.42
CA GLN A 338 -17.90 -11.16 -5.73
C GLN A 338 -19.19 -10.78 -6.46
#